data_AF-A0A6I6S834-F1
#
_entry.id   AF-A0A6I6S834-F1
#
_cell.length_a   1.000
_cell.length_b   1.000
_cell.length_c   1.000
_cell.angle_alpha   90.00
_cell.angle_beta   90.00
_cell.angle_gamma   90.00
#
_symmetry.space_group_name_H-M   'P 1'
#
loop_
_entity.id
_entity.type
_entity.pdbx_description
1 polymer ?
#
loop_
_entity_poly.entity_id
_entity_poly.type
_entity_poly.pdbx_seq_one_letter_code
_entity_poly.pdbx_strand_id
1 'polypeptide(L)' 'MHDEHGECEAALTELREKLTDGLARARLTKTQLAVQTGLGRTTVQEAFRAGAPAPSAESLSGGWLITLR' A
#
# COMPACT_ATOMS: atom_id res chain seq x y z
N MET A 1 -5.88 22.00 17.11
CA MET A 1 -6.65 20.75 17.28
C MET A 1 -7.25 20.34 15.92
N HIS A 2 -6.48 20.26 14.82
CA HIS A 2 -6.78 19.42 13.65
C HIS A 2 -5.64 19.45 12.61
N ASP A 3 -4.38 19.37 13.02
CA ASP A 3 -3.25 19.46 12.08
C ASP A 3 -2.57 18.09 11.92
N GLU A 4 -2.61 17.25 12.96
CA GLU A 4 -2.08 15.89 12.99
C GLU A 4 -2.73 14.90 12.00
N HIS A 5 -4.02 15.05 11.70
CA HIS A 5 -4.70 14.21 10.70
C HIS A 5 -4.28 14.55 9.26
N GLY A 6 -4.00 15.82 8.96
CA GLY A 6 -3.58 16.23 7.63
C GLY A 6 -2.18 15.72 7.28
N GLU A 7 -1.28 15.72 8.26
CA GLU A 7 0.09 15.22 8.12
C GLU A 7 0.13 13.71 7.90
N CYS A 8 -0.69 12.94 8.63
CA CYS A 8 -0.84 11.50 8.42
C CYS A 8 -1.45 11.18 7.05
N GLU A 9 -2.50 11.89 6.62
CA GLU A 9 -3.10 11.67 5.30
C GLU A 9 -2.14 12.02 4.16
N ALA A 10 -1.31 13.06 4.31
CA ALA A 10 -0.26 13.41 3.36
C ALA A 10 0.83 12.33 3.27
N ALA A 11 1.33 11.86 4.42
CA ALA A 11 2.30 10.77 4.48
C ALA A 11 1.74 9.45 3.91
N LEU A 12 0.46 9.17 4.12
CA LEU A 12 -0.23 8.01 3.56
C LEU A 12 -0.44 8.13 2.05
N THR A 13 -0.69 9.34 1.56
CA THR A 13 -0.77 9.61 0.13
C THR A 13 0.58 9.36 -0.54
N GLU A 14 1.67 9.88 0.02
CA GLU A 14 3.02 9.66 -0.52
C GLU A 14 3.41 8.18 -0.50
N LEU A 15 3.04 7.45 0.57
CA LEU A 15 3.24 6.00 0.66
C LEU A 15 2.46 5.25 -0.43
N ARG A 16 1.21 5.63 -0.68
CA ARG A 16 0.36 5.04 -1.73
C ARG A 16 0.90 5.30 -3.13
N GLU A 17 1.45 6.49 -3.36
CA GLU A 17 2.11 6.83 -4.63
C GLU A 17 3.35 5.97 -4.85
N LYS A 18 4.24 5.84 -3.86
CA LYS A 18 5.42 4.96 -3.92
C LYS A 18 5.04 3.49 -4.16
N LEU A 19 3.99 3.01 -3.51
CA LEU A 19 3.46 1.66 -3.73
C LEU A 19 2.92 1.48 -5.16
N THR A 20 2.23 2.49 -5.70
CA THR A 20 1.68 2.46 -7.06
C THR A 20 2.80 2.49 -8.10
N ASP A 21 3.82 3.31 -7.87
CA ASP A 21 5.02 3.38 -8.71
C ASP A 21 5.78 2.04 -8.71
N GLY A 22 6.01 1.44 -7.54
CA GLY A 22 6.65 0.12 -7.46
C GLY A 22 5.83 -0.99 -8.14
N LEU A 23 4.49 -0.93 -8.08
CA LEU A 23 3.60 -1.83 -8.83
C LEU A 23 3.76 -1.64 -10.35
N ALA A 24 3.81 -0.39 -10.81
CA ALA A 24 4.00 -0.05 -12.22
C ALA A 24 5.37 -0.52 -12.73
N ARG A 25 6.43 -0.33 -11.92
CA ARG A 25 7.79 -0.82 -12.20
C ARG A 25 7.84 -2.34 -12.29
N ALA A 26 7.15 -3.03 -11.39
CA ALA A 26 7.02 -4.49 -11.42
C ALA A 26 6.05 -5.02 -12.50
N ARG A 27 5.31 -4.13 -13.19
CA ARG A 27 4.20 -4.47 -14.12
C ARG A 27 3.16 -5.40 -13.50
N LEU A 28 2.94 -5.26 -12.20
CA LEU A 28 1.98 -6.06 -11.45
C LEU A 28 0.66 -5.32 -11.33
N THR A 29 -0.44 -6.06 -11.33
CA THR A 29 -1.75 -5.55 -10.95
C THR A 29 -1.99 -5.79 -9.45
N LYS A 30 -2.90 -5.02 -8.82
CA LYS A 30 -3.30 -5.24 -7.42
C LYS A 30 -3.72 -6.70 -7.15
N THR A 31 -4.37 -7.33 -8.13
CA THR A 31 -4.77 -8.74 -8.05
C THR A 31 -3.57 -9.68 -8.07
N GLN A 32 -2.59 -9.44 -8.94
CA GLN A 32 -1.36 -10.24 -8.98
C GLN A 32 -0.53 -10.04 -7.71
N LEU A 33 -0.47 -8.82 -7.16
CA LEU A 33 0.18 -8.54 -5.89
C LEU A 33 -0.49 -9.31 -4.73
N ALA A 34 -1.83 -9.38 -4.70
CA ALA A 34 -2.56 -10.19 -3.72
C ALA A 34 -2.18 -11.68 -3.81
N VAL A 35 -2.10 -12.21 -5.03
CA VAL A 35 -1.71 -13.61 -5.27
C VAL A 35 -0.25 -13.86 -4.87
N GLN A 36 0.65 -12.94 -5.21
CA GLN A 36 2.09 -13.09 -4.97
C GLN A 36 2.47 -12.93 -3.49
N THR A 37 1.69 -12.14 -2.74
CA THR A 37 1.94 -11.87 -1.32
C THR A 37 1.12 -12.76 -0.40
N GLY A 38 0.23 -13.59 -0.95
CA GLY A 38 -0.72 -14.40 -0.18
C GLY A 38 -1.74 -13.58 0.61
N LEU A 39 -1.78 -12.26 0.43
CA LEU A 39 -2.72 -11.39 1.10
C LEU A 39 -4.09 -11.44 0.44
N GLY A 40 -5.13 -11.30 1.27
CA GLY A 40 -6.49 -11.14 0.78
C GLY A 40 -6.60 -9.92 -0.15
N ARG A 41 -7.36 -10.07 -1.25
CA ARG A 41 -7.65 -8.96 -2.19
C ARG A 41 -8.17 -7.72 -1.47
N THR A 42 -8.94 -7.90 -0.40
CA THR A 42 -9.49 -6.81 0.41
C THR A 42 -8.38 -6.00 1.09
N THR A 43 -7.41 -6.67 1.70
CA THR A 43 -6.25 -6.02 2.31
C THR A 43 -5.45 -5.21 1.29
N VAL A 44 -5.27 -5.76 0.09
CA VAL A 44 -4.61 -5.03 -1.01
C VAL A 44 -5.45 -3.82 -1.43
N GLN A 45 -6.75 -3.98 -1.60
CA GLN A 45 -7.65 -2.87 -1.96
C GLN A 45 -7.63 -1.75 -0.93
N GLU A 46 -7.68 -2.08 0.36
CA GLU A 46 -7.64 -1.10 1.46
C GLU A 46 -6.32 -0.35 1.51
N ALA A 47 -5.19 -1.03 1.26
CA ALA A 47 -3.88 -0.38 1.18
C ALA A 47 -3.85 0.77 0.13
N PHE A 48 -4.56 0.61 -0.99
CA PHE A 48 -4.63 1.62 -2.06
C PHE A 48 -5.84 2.55 -1.98
N ARG A 49 -6.72 2.40 -0.99
CA ARG A 49 -7.95 3.20 -0.90
C ARG A 49 -7.69 4.47 -0.10
N ALA A 50 -7.98 5.62 -0.69
CA ALA A 50 -7.90 6.92 0.00
C ALA A 50 -8.84 6.94 1.21
N GLY A 51 -8.34 7.37 2.37
CA GLY A 51 -9.08 7.41 3.64
C GLY A 51 -9.25 6.06 4.36
N ALA A 52 -8.69 4.97 3.85
CA ALA A 52 -8.56 3.74 4.64
C ALA A 52 -7.37 3.85 5.60
N PRO A 53 -7.41 3.19 6.78
CA PRO A 53 -6.27 3.14 7.68
C PRO A 53 -5.03 2.61 6.96
N ALA A 54 -3.88 3.15 7.33
CA ALA A 54 -2.59 2.76 6.78
C ALA A 54 -2.43 1.23 6.82
N PRO A 55 -1.95 0.60 5.74
CA PRO A 55 -1.51 -0.78 5.84
C PRO A 55 -0.38 -0.86 6.87
N SER A 56 -0.59 -1.61 7.95
CA SER A 56 0.42 -1.82 8.98
C SER A 56 1.71 -2.36 8.38
N ALA A 57 2.86 -2.00 8.98
CA ALA A 57 4.16 -2.47 8.54
C ALA A 57 4.21 -4.00 8.39
N GLU A 58 3.47 -4.73 9.23
CA GLU A 58 3.30 -6.17 9.19
C GLU A 58 2.78 -6.69 7.82
N SER A 59 1.81 -5.97 7.23
CA SER A 59 1.29 -6.25 5.89
C SER A 59 2.31 -5.96 4.77
N LEU A 60 3.25 -5.02 5.00
CA LEU A 60 4.28 -4.63 4.03
C LEU A 60 5.55 -5.49 4.13
N SER A 61 5.84 -6.05 5.32
CA SER A 61 7.04 -6.87 5.58
C SER A 61 6.98 -8.30 5.02
N GLY A 62 5.79 -8.85 4.76
CA GLY A 62 5.63 -10.25 4.34
C GLY A 62 6.02 -10.59 2.88
N GLY A 63 6.25 -9.59 2.03
CA GLY A 63 6.61 -9.86 0.63
C GLY A 63 6.43 -8.69 -0.35
N TRP A 64 5.79 -7.61 0.09
CA TRP A 64 5.57 -6.41 -0.74
C TRP A 64 6.89 -5.68 -1.00
N LEU A 65 7.72 -5.49 0.02
CA LEU A 65 8.99 -4.77 -0.11
C LEU A 65 10.02 -5.48 -1.02
N ILE A 66 9.97 -6.81 -1.08
CA ILE A 66 10.87 -7.63 -1.91
C ILE A 66 10.43 -7.61 -3.37
N THR A 67 9.12 -7.51 -3.61
CA THR A 67 8.52 -7.56 -4.95
C THR A 67 8.53 -6.20 -5.66
N LEU A 68 8.43 -5.08 -4.93
CA LEU A 68 8.33 -3.73 -5.49
C LEU A 68 9.67 -2.94 -5.53
N ARG A 69 10.81 -3.59 -5.30
CA ARG A 69 12.14 -2.95 -5.31
C ARG A 69 12.57 -2.48 -6.70
#